data_AF-A0A1A6BJR3-F1
#
_entry.id   AF-A0A1A6BJR3-F1
#
_cell.length_a   1.000
_cell.length_b   1.000
_cell.length_c   1.000
_cell.angle_alpha   90.00
_cell.angle_beta   90.00
_cell.angle_gamma   90.00
#
_symmetry.space_group_name_H-M   'P 1'
#
loop_
_entity.id
_entity.type
_entity.pdbx_description
1 polymer ?
#
loop_
_entity_poly.entity_id
_entity_poly.type
_entity_poly.pdbx_seq_one_letter_code
_entity_poly.pdbx_strand_id
1 'polypeptide(L)'
;MDRLFQWLWDRHAARYSWALWALIVLVALPLFLCWSFTIVAFEGSNQYIAAATFTVVAVLIRAYILVLPGLRGMRVIERWAADENVDVREALDATYSYARRTVTRLLGSDVVCTALFAVVVGVIAGATPSRIAQYAVLGAALGISNMVIAVHSFVEGALRPARAAIVGGSAIGDSLPRSRPTFATWINMATLAIGFEFAVIATLLAAVFEVAIHGPLPAVAVAGAMTLATGPVYFASFSPFLRPIRDLARGTERVGAGDYSQRLPVVQDDDLGALAASFNRMQAGLAERQRLQAAFGTYVDPALAARLLEQGDDVFGWLRLGEGSEVTDVDEHHRHLTTLAGEDVITLLKKSRRKGRVDVGPKRGLKP
;
A
#
# COMPACT_ATOMS: atom_id res chain seq x y z
N MET A 1 11.18 -10.29 1.08
CA MET A 1 9.76 -10.66 1.24
C MET A 1 8.97 -10.43 -0.03
N ASP A 2 9.10 -9.29 -0.73
CA ASP A 2 8.34 -9.07 -1.98
C ASP A 2 8.45 -10.19 -3.02
N ARG A 3 9.65 -10.75 -3.27
CA ARG A 3 9.81 -11.90 -4.18
C ARG A 3 9.12 -13.15 -3.67
N LEU A 4 9.10 -13.35 -2.35
CA LEU A 4 8.47 -14.52 -1.72
C LEU A 4 6.94 -14.40 -1.79
N PHE A 5 6.38 -13.23 -1.46
CA PHE A 5 4.95 -12.95 -1.59
C PHE A 5 4.50 -13.00 -3.05
N GLN A 6 5.29 -12.44 -3.98
CA GLN A 6 5.02 -12.57 -5.41
C GLN A 6 5.02 -14.03 -5.85
N TRP A 7 6.04 -14.81 -5.45
CA TRP A 7 6.09 -16.24 -5.76
C TRP A 7 4.91 -17.04 -5.18
N LEU A 8 4.52 -16.74 -3.93
CA LEU A 8 3.33 -17.32 -3.29
C LEU A 8 2.06 -16.95 -4.05
N TRP A 9 1.94 -15.70 -4.50
CA TRP A 9 0.81 -15.25 -5.31
C TRP A 9 0.78 -15.98 -6.64
N ASP A 10 1.87 -15.96 -7.41
CA ASP A 10 1.96 -16.56 -8.74
C ASP A 10 1.63 -18.07 -8.72
N ARG A 11 1.94 -18.77 -7.63
CA ARG A 11 1.71 -20.23 -7.51
C ARG A 11 0.41 -20.62 -6.81
N HIS A 12 -0.09 -19.78 -5.90
CA HIS A 12 -1.19 -20.12 -5.00
C HIS A 12 -2.28 -19.04 -4.89
N ALA A 13 -2.45 -18.17 -5.90
CA ALA A 13 -3.40 -17.04 -5.85
C ALA A 13 -4.83 -17.45 -5.41
N ALA A 14 -5.36 -18.58 -5.90
CA ALA A 14 -6.70 -19.09 -5.56
C ALA A 14 -6.82 -19.65 -4.12
N ARG A 15 -5.71 -19.87 -3.42
CA ARG A 15 -5.65 -20.34 -2.01
C ARG A 15 -4.64 -19.52 -1.22
N TYR A 16 -4.50 -18.25 -1.57
CA TYR A 16 -3.41 -17.41 -1.10
C TYR A 16 -3.41 -17.25 0.43
N SER A 17 -4.59 -17.22 1.06
CA SER A 17 -4.72 -17.13 2.51
C SER A 17 -4.15 -18.37 3.23
N TRP A 18 -4.32 -19.57 2.69
CA TRP A 18 -3.70 -20.79 3.23
C TRP A 18 -2.18 -20.80 3.05
N ALA A 19 -1.70 -20.30 1.91
CA ALA A 19 -0.28 -20.19 1.65
C ALA A 19 0.40 -19.17 2.60
N LEU A 20 -0.26 -18.04 2.86
CA LEU A 20 0.17 -17.07 3.88
C LEU A 20 0.18 -17.63 5.29
N TRP A 21 -0.85 -18.42 5.65
CA TRP A 21 -0.90 -19.10 6.94
C TRP A 21 0.30 -20.04 7.13
N ALA A 22 0.60 -20.87 6.12
CA ALA A 22 1.74 -21.78 6.16
C ALA A 22 3.07 -21.01 6.29
N LEU A 23 3.22 -19.89 5.56
CA LEU A 23 4.39 -19.03 5.68
C LEU A 23 4.55 -18.45 7.09
N ILE A 24 3.46 -17.96 7.70
CA ILE A 24 3.49 -17.43 9.07
C ILE A 24 3.91 -18.50 10.05
N VAL A 25 3.34 -19.71 9.96
CA VAL A 25 3.73 -20.83 10.83
C VAL A 25 5.21 -21.11 10.69
N LEU A 26 5.73 -21.18 9.46
CA LEU A 26 7.14 -21.45 9.18
C LEU A 26 8.07 -20.39 9.80
N VAL A 27 7.69 -19.12 9.72
CA VAL A 27 8.50 -18.00 10.24
C VAL A 27 8.36 -17.84 11.76
N ALA A 28 7.14 -17.97 12.30
CA ALA A 28 6.85 -17.72 13.71
C ALA A 28 7.28 -18.87 14.61
N LEU A 29 7.19 -20.12 14.14
CA LEU A 29 7.49 -21.29 14.97
C LEU A 29 8.91 -21.27 15.59
N PRO A 30 10.00 -21.04 14.85
CA PRO A 30 11.34 -21.01 15.45
C PRO A 30 11.51 -19.88 16.46
N LEU A 31 10.89 -18.72 16.22
CA LEU A 31 10.91 -17.59 17.15
C LEU A 31 10.23 -17.94 18.48
N PHE A 32 9.01 -18.47 18.41
CA PHE A 32 8.25 -18.83 19.60
C PHE A 32 8.86 -20.03 20.35
N LEU A 33 9.46 -21.00 19.65
CA LEU A 33 10.19 -22.09 20.28
C LEU A 33 11.41 -21.57 21.05
N CYS A 34 12.15 -20.61 20.47
CA CYS A 34 13.26 -19.99 21.16
C CYS A 34 12.82 -19.26 22.44
N TRP A 35 11.75 -18.47 22.37
CA TRP A 35 11.14 -17.85 23.55
C TRP A 35 10.74 -18.88 24.61
N SER A 36 10.08 -19.95 24.17
CA SER A 36 9.62 -21.03 25.04
C SER A 36 10.78 -21.68 25.78
N PHE A 37 11.85 -22.04 25.05
CA PHE A 37 13.04 -22.66 25.62
C PHE A 37 13.84 -21.71 26.50
N THR A 38 13.85 -20.42 26.20
CA THR A 38 14.50 -19.40 27.05
C THR A 38 13.81 -19.32 28.41
N ILE A 39 12.47 -19.32 28.45
CA ILE A 39 11.70 -19.33 29.71
C ILE A 39 11.97 -20.63 30.48
N VAL A 40 11.89 -21.79 29.82
CA VAL A 40 12.14 -23.09 30.46
C VAL A 40 13.56 -23.18 31.04
N ALA A 41 14.56 -22.71 30.28
CA ALA A 41 15.96 -22.67 30.73
C ALA A 41 16.15 -21.69 31.90
N PHE A 42 15.53 -20.51 31.84
CA PHE A 42 15.60 -19.51 32.91
C PHE A 42 15.00 -20.00 34.24
N GLU A 43 13.94 -20.82 34.18
CA GLU A 43 13.36 -21.46 35.37
C GLU A 43 14.15 -22.69 35.85
N GLY A 44 15.19 -23.12 35.14
CA GLY A 44 15.95 -24.33 35.48
C GLY A 44 15.14 -25.63 35.32
N SER A 45 14.15 -25.63 34.42
CA SER A 45 13.21 -26.73 34.22
C SER A 45 13.63 -27.63 33.06
N ASN A 46 13.30 -28.92 33.14
CA ASN A 46 13.56 -29.90 32.07
C ASN A 46 12.35 -30.12 31.15
N GLN A 47 11.29 -29.32 31.27
CA GLN A 47 10.03 -29.51 30.53
C GLN A 47 10.04 -28.98 29.08
N TYR A 48 11.14 -29.16 28.36
CA TYR A 48 11.30 -28.66 26.98
C TYR A 48 10.29 -29.29 26.01
N ILE A 49 9.99 -30.59 26.14
CA ILE A 49 9.06 -31.29 25.23
C ILE A 49 7.63 -30.78 25.42
N ALA A 50 7.19 -30.60 26.67
CA ALA A 50 5.85 -30.07 26.98
C ALA A 50 5.72 -28.63 26.46
N ALA A 51 6.74 -27.80 26.71
CA ALA A 51 6.78 -26.42 26.24
C ALA A 51 6.79 -26.33 24.71
N ALA A 52 7.57 -27.18 24.02
CA ALA A 52 7.59 -27.25 22.55
C ALA A 52 6.23 -27.66 21.98
N THR A 53 5.60 -28.69 22.56
CA THR A 53 4.30 -29.18 22.11
C THR A 53 3.23 -28.10 22.23
N PHE A 54 3.16 -27.43 23.40
CA PHE A 54 2.28 -26.27 23.60
C PHE A 54 2.57 -25.17 22.57
N THR A 55 3.85 -24.88 22.33
CA THR A 55 4.28 -23.82 21.42
C THR A 55 3.83 -24.08 19.98
N VAL A 56 3.96 -25.31 19.49
CA VAL A 56 3.47 -25.70 18.15
C VAL A 56 1.97 -25.43 18.03
N VAL A 57 1.18 -25.89 19.01
CA VAL A 57 -0.27 -25.69 19.01
C VAL A 57 -0.64 -24.20 19.08
N ALA A 58 0.02 -23.44 19.96
CA ALA A 58 -0.21 -22.02 20.13
C ALA A 58 0.11 -21.23 18.85
N VAL A 59 1.22 -21.54 18.17
CA VAL A 59 1.61 -20.91 16.90
C VAL A 59 0.61 -21.21 15.79
N LEU A 60 0.12 -22.45 15.68
CA LEU A 60 -0.90 -22.83 14.68
C LEU A 60 -2.20 -22.05 14.87
N ILE A 61 -2.69 -21.95 16.12
CA ILE A 61 -3.89 -21.20 16.48
C ILE A 61 -3.67 -19.71 16.22
N ARG A 62 -2.55 -19.14 16.65
CA ARG A 62 -2.21 -17.73 16.45
C ARG A 62 -2.12 -17.38 14.97
N ALA A 63 -1.44 -18.20 14.17
CA ALA A 63 -1.34 -18.00 12.72
C ALA A 63 -2.72 -18.02 12.06
N TYR A 64 -3.62 -18.90 12.53
CA TYR A 64 -5.00 -18.94 12.05
C TYR A 64 -5.78 -17.67 12.42
N ILE A 65 -5.65 -17.15 13.64
CA ILE A 65 -6.27 -15.88 14.06
C ILE A 65 -5.70 -14.69 13.28
N LEU A 66 -4.42 -14.72 12.95
CA LEU A 66 -3.74 -13.67 12.18
C LEU A 66 -4.25 -13.60 10.73
N VAL A 67 -4.41 -14.74 10.06
CA VAL A 67 -4.78 -14.77 8.63
C VAL A 67 -6.29 -14.95 8.39
N LEU A 68 -6.95 -15.72 9.24
CA LEU A 68 -8.33 -16.18 9.04
C LEU A 68 -8.58 -16.73 7.62
N PRO A 69 -7.86 -17.80 7.23
CA PRO A 69 -7.93 -18.32 5.88
C PRO A 69 -9.35 -18.74 5.49
N GLY A 70 -9.75 -18.40 4.27
CA GLY A 70 -11.08 -18.73 3.72
C GLY A 70 -12.26 -17.87 4.20
N LEU A 71 -12.05 -16.86 5.05
CA LEU A 71 -13.11 -15.92 5.44
C LEU A 71 -13.38 -14.84 4.37
N ARG A 72 -14.57 -14.20 4.46
CA ARG A 72 -15.13 -13.30 3.43
C ARG A 72 -14.14 -12.31 2.80
N GLY A 73 -13.25 -11.67 3.58
CA GLY A 73 -12.32 -10.66 3.06
C GLY A 73 -11.27 -11.24 2.10
N MET A 74 -10.55 -12.28 2.52
CA MET A 74 -9.57 -12.96 1.66
C MET A 74 -10.23 -13.76 0.53
N ARG A 75 -11.43 -14.29 0.79
CA ARG A 75 -12.13 -15.12 -0.19
C ARG A 75 -12.56 -14.33 -1.43
N VAL A 76 -12.87 -13.03 -1.33
CA VAL A 76 -13.16 -12.19 -2.50
C VAL A 76 -11.92 -12.05 -3.39
N ILE A 77 -10.75 -11.87 -2.77
CA ILE A 77 -9.45 -11.75 -3.47
C ILE A 77 -9.09 -13.08 -4.15
N GLU A 78 -9.27 -14.20 -3.46
CA GLU A 78 -9.00 -15.54 -3.99
C GLU A 78 -9.94 -15.92 -5.15
N ARG A 79 -11.23 -15.53 -5.09
CA ARG A 79 -12.19 -15.75 -6.19
C ARG A 79 -11.85 -14.95 -7.43
N TRP A 80 -11.51 -13.67 -7.25
CA TRP A 80 -11.02 -12.85 -8.36
C TRP A 80 -9.79 -13.48 -9.00
N ALA A 81 -8.85 -13.97 -8.19
CA ALA A 81 -7.66 -14.65 -8.68
C ALA A 81 -7.93 -16.03 -9.33
N ALA A 82 -9.07 -16.66 -9.02
CA ALA A 82 -9.54 -17.89 -9.65
C ALA A 82 -10.32 -17.64 -10.95
N ASP A 83 -10.33 -16.40 -11.46
CA ASP A 83 -11.07 -15.97 -12.66
C ASP A 83 -12.59 -16.17 -12.51
N GLU A 84 -13.09 -16.14 -11.27
CA GLU A 84 -14.52 -16.02 -11.03
C GLU A 84 -14.94 -14.57 -11.29
N ASN A 85 -16.13 -14.35 -11.87
CA ASN A 85 -16.69 -13.04 -12.26
C ASN A 85 -16.89 -12.08 -11.06
N VAL A 86 -15.80 -11.60 -10.47
CA VAL A 86 -15.74 -10.64 -9.38
C VAL A 86 -15.34 -9.30 -9.95
N ASP A 87 -16.08 -8.25 -9.57
CA ASP A 87 -15.75 -6.89 -9.99
C ASP A 87 -14.35 -6.48 -9.50
N VAL A 88 -13.57 -5.86 -10.39
CA VAL A 88 -12.18 -5.43 -10.11
C VAL A 88 -12.15 -4.45 -8.94
N ARG A 89 -13.14 -3.56 -8.86
CA ARG A 89 -13.24 -2.57 -7.78
C ARG A 89 -13.56 -3.22 -6.44
N GLU A 90 -14.48 -4.20 -6.43
CA GLU A 90 -14.81 -4.98 -5.24
C GLU A 90 -13.59 -5.77 -4.73
N ALA A 91 -12.87 -6.46 -5.63
CA ALA A 91 -11.65 -7.19 -5.29
C ALA A 91 -10.58 -6.27 -4.69
N LEU A 92 -10.39 -5.09 -5.27
CA LEU A 92 -9.41 -4.13 -4.78
C LEU A 92 -9.78 -3.56 -3.41
N ASP A 93 -11.03 -3.15 -3.22
CA ASP A 93 -11.52 -2.64 -1.92
C ASP A 93 -11.47 -3.72 -0.82
N ALA A 94 -11.68 -4.99 -1.18
CA ALA A 94 -11.49 -6.12 -0.27
C ALA A 94 -10.04 -6.19 0.26
N THR A 95 -9.02 -5.90 -0.55
CA THR A 95 -7.62 -5.88 -0.08
C THR A 95 -7.37 -4.78 0.97
N TYR A 96 -7.91 -3.58 0.77
CA TYR A 96 -7.72 -2.46 1.70
C TYR A 96 -8.53 -2.68 2.98
N SER A 97 -9.79 -3.07 2.86
CA SER A 97 -10.65 -3.34 4.02
C SER A 97 -10.16 -4.54 4.86
N TYR A 98 -9.66 -5.60 4.22
CA TYR A 98 -9.04 -6.73 4.92
C TYR A 98 -7.79 -6.30 5.70
N ALA A 99 -6.90 -5.51 5.09
CA ALA A 99 -5.71 -4.99 5.78
C ALA A 99 -6.12 -4.21 7.04
N ARG A 100 -7.03 -3.24 6.88
CA ARG A 100 -7.51 -2.37 7.97
C ARG A 100 -8.16 -3.16 9.12
N ARG A 101 -9.02 -4.15 8.80
CA ARG A 101 -9.65 -5.02 9.81
C ARG A 101 -8.65 -5.93 10.51
N THR A 102 -7.61 -6.35 9.81
CA THR A 102 -6.56 -7.20 10.38
C THR A 102 -5.76 -6.39 11.41
N VAL A 103 -5.43 -5.12 11.14
CA VAL A 103 -4.78 -4.23 12.10
C VAL A 103 -5.59 -4.06 13.38
N THR A 104 -6.89 -3.74 13.27
CA THR A 104 -7.74 -3.53 14.45
C THR A 104 -7.94 -4.80 15.26
N ARG A 105 -8.04 -5.96 14.58
CA ARG A 105 -8.11 -7.27 15.25
C ARG A 105 -6.82 -7.58 16.02
N LEU A 106 -5.67 -7.34 15.38
CA LEU A 106 -4.36 -7.66 15.94
C LEU A 106 -4.02 -6.85 17.19
N LEU A 107 -4.48 -5.59 17.27
CA LEU A 107 -4.23 -4.69 18.39
C LEU A 107 -4.54 -5.32 19.76
N GLY A 108 -5.67 -5.99 19.88
CA GLY A 108 -6.05 -6.67 21.13
C GLY A 108 -5.60 -8.12 21.19
N SER A 109 -5.79 -8.87 20.09
CA SER A 109 -5.55 -10.32 20.11
C SER A 109 -4.07 -10.66 20.29
N ASP A 110 -3.16 -9.87 19.71
CA ASP A 110 -1.72 -10.19 19.73
C ASP A 110 -1.15 -10.05 21.15
N VAL A 111 -1.48 -8.96 21.84
CA VAL A 111 -1.08 -8.68 23.23
C VAL A 111 -1.56 -9.80 24.16
N VAL A 112 -2.85 -10.14 24.07
CA VAL A 112 -3.45 -11.17 24.92
C VAL A 112 -2.85 -12.55 24.61
N CYS A 113 -2.74 -12.93 23.33
CA CYS A 113 -2.18 -14.22 22.96
C CYS A 113 -0.72 -14.37 23.37
N THR A 114 0.11 -13.33 23.22
CA THR A 114 1.53 -13.40 23.61
C THR A 114 1.70 -13.40 25.14
N ALA A 115 0.89 -12.64 25.87
CA ALA A 115 0.86 -12.68 27.33
C ALA A 115 0.45 -14.06 27.86
N LEU A 116 -0.65 -14.62 27.34
CA LEU A 116 -1.10 -15.96 27.69
C LEU A 116 -0.08 -17.04 27.32
N PHE A 117 0.56 -16.92 26.15
CA PHE A 117 1.64 -17.81 25.74
C PHE A 117 2.78 -17.81 26.78
N ALA A 118 3.28 -16.64 27.17
CA ALA A 118 4.36 -16.53 28.15
C ALA A 118 3.95 -17.08 29.52
N VAL A 119 2.72 -16.82 29.96
CA VAL A 119 2.15 -17.36 31.21
C VAL A 119 2.09 -18.88 31.18
N VAL A 120 1.54 -19.48 30.14
CA VAL A 120 1.38 -20.94 30.06
C VAL A 120 2.74 -21.62 29.99
N VAL A 121 3.70 -21.08 29.23
CA VAL A 121 5.07 -21.61 29.23
C VAL A 121 5.70 -21.48 30.63
N GLY A 122 5.52 -20.35 31.32
CA GLY A 122 6.01 -20.18 32.69
C GLY A 122 5.40 -21.19 33.67
N VAL A 123 4.10 -21.48 33.54
CA VAL A 123 3.41 -22.51 34.34
C VAL A 123 3.97 -23.91 34.04
N ILE A 124 4.15 -24.26 32.77
CA ILE A 124 4.78 -25.53 32.34
C ILE A 124 6.20 -25.62 32.93
N ALA A 125 6.95 -24.53 32.91
CA ALA A 125 8.30 -24.49 33.46
C ALA A 125 8.34 -24.62 34.99
N GLY A 126 7.21 -24.48 35.70
CA GLY A 126 7.15 -24.54 37.15
C GLY A 126 7.49 -23.22 37.84
N ALA A 127 7.30 -22.08 37.15
CA ALA A 127 7.58 -20.76 37.67
C ALA A 127 6.71 -20.43 38.89
N THR A 128 7.25 -19.61 39.80
CA THR A 128 6.50 -19.11 40.97
C THR A 128 5.38 -18.16 40.56
N PRO A 129 4.34 -17.96 41.39
CA PRO A 129 3.24 -17.04 41.07
C PRO A 129 3.69 -15.60 40.73
N SER A 130 4.74 -15.10 41.40
CA SER A 130 5.30 -13.79 41.10
C SER A 130 6.00 -13.76 39.73
N ARG A 131 6.74 -14.80 39.36
CA ARG A 131 7.37 -14.93 38.03
C ARG A 131 6.33 -15.09 36.92
N ILE A 132 5.24 -15.82 37.16
CA ILE A 132 4.12 -15.92 36.21
C ILE A 132 3.53 -14.53 35.94
N ALA A 133 3.35 -13.68 36.95
CA ALA A 133 2.91 -12.31 36.76
C ALA A 133 3.91 -11.47 35.95
N GLN A 134 5.22 -11.66 36.16
CA GLN A 134 6.26 -11.00 35.35
C GLN A 134 6.22 -11.47 33.88
N TYR A 135 6.02 -12.76 33.63
CA TYR A 135 5.86 -13.29 32.27
C TYR A 135 4.60 -12.75 31.58
N ALA A 136 3.51 -12.52 32.31
CA ALA A 136 2.33 -11.87 31.76
C ALA A 136 2.65 -10.45 31.28
N VAL A 137 3.36 -9.65 32.09
CA VAL A 137 3.79 -8.29 31.73
C VAL A 137 4.75 -8.32 30.54
N LEU A 138 5.75 -9.20 30.58
CA LEU A 138 6.72 -9.35 29.51
C LEU A 138 6.05 -9.77 28.19
N GLY A 139 5.16 -10.75 28.24
CA GLY A 139 4.43 -11.23 27.08
C GLY A 139 3.47 -10.18 26.52
N ALA A 140 2.86 -9.36 27.37
CA ALA A 140 2.05 -8.22 26.91
C ALA A 140 2.90 -7.17 26.19
N ALA A 141 4.06 -6.81 26.74
CA ALA A 141 4.98 -5.87 26.12
C ALA A 141 5.51 -6.38 24.77
N LEU A 142 5.90 -7.65 24.70
CA LEU A 142 6.32 -8.30 23.45
C LEU A 142 5.17 -8.40 22.43
N GLY A 143 3.93 -8.63 22.88
CA GLY A 143 2.77 -8.63 21.99
C GLY A 143 2.50 -7.24 21.38
N ILE A 144 2.71 -6.15 22.14
CA ILE A 144 2.60 -4.78 21.60
C ILE A 144 3.69 -4.56 20.52
N SER A 145 4.93 -4.95 20.80
CA SER A 145 6.03 -4.82 19.84
C SER A 145 5.80 -5.64 18.57
N ASN A 146 5.42 -6.91 18.71
CA ASN A 146 5.15 -7.80 17.58
C ASN A 146 3.98 -7.29 16.73
N MET A 147 2.93 -6.73 17.35
CA MET A 147 1.82 -6.09 16.63
C MET A 147 2.32 -4.92 15.77
N VAL A 148 3.13 -4.02 16.32
CA VAL A 148 3.70 -2.88 15.58
C VAL A 148 4.51 -3.35 14.37
N ILE A 149 5.32 -4.39 14.52
CA ILE A 149 6.17 -4.96 13.47
C ILE A 149 5.32 -5.67 12.40
N ALA A 150 4.35 -6.49 12.80
CA ALA A 150 3.56 -7.31 11.89
C ALA A 150 2.60 -6.49 11.02
N VAL A 151 2.05 -5.38 11.52
CA VAL A 151 0.95 -4.62 10.88
C VAL A 151 1.29 -4.08 9.50
N HIS A 152 2.44 -3.46 9.27
CA HIS A 152 2.74 -2.86 7.95
C HIS A 152 3.71 -3.73 7.14
N SER A 153 4.73 -4.36 7.76
CA SER A 153 5.64 -5.24 7.02
C SER A 153 4.95 -6.47 6.43
N PHE A 154 4.12 -7.14 7.24
CA PHE A 154 3.55 -8.40 6.82
C PHE A 154 2.23 -8.20 6.07
N VAL A 155 1.28 -7.43 6.62
CA VAL A 155 -0.06 -7.31 6.01
C VAL A 155 -0.02 -6.53 4.69
N GLU A 156 0.62 -5.36 4.65
CA GLU A 156 0.73 -4.58 3.40
C GLU A 156 1.66 -5.27 2.40
N GLY A 157 2.77 -5.88 2.87
CA GLY A 157 3.67 -6.67 2.04
C GLY A 157 2.98 -7.87 1.38
N ALA A 158 2.15 -8.61 2.13
CA ALA A 158 1.43 -9.77 1.63
C ALA A 158 0.35 -9.41 0.61
N LEU A 159 -0.30 -8.25 0.73
CA LEU A 159 -1.38 -7.83 -0.17
C LEU A 159 -0.86 -7.07 -1.41
N ARG A 160 0.38 -6.59 -1.38
CA ARG A 160 0.99 -5.84 -2.48
C ARG A 160 0.94 -6.58 -3.83
N PRO A 161 1.30 -7.88 -3.95
CA PRO A 161 1.18 -8.63 -5.22
C PRO A 161 -0.25 -8.67 -5.75
N ALA A 162 -1.22 -8.91 -4.87
CA ALA A 162 -2.63 -8.94 -5.23
C ALA A 162 -3.11 -7.58 -5.75
N ARG A 163 -2.77 -6.48 -5.03
CA ARG A 163 -3.11 -5.12 -5.45
C ARG A 163 -2.46 -4.76 -6.79
N ALA A 164 -1.19 -5.13 -7.00
CA ALA A 164 -0.50 -4.89 -8.26
C ALA A 164 -1.16 -5.63 -9.43
N ALA A 165 -1.57 -6.89 -9.22
CA ALA A 165 -2.28 -7.69 -10.23
C ALA A 165 -3.67 -7.12 -10.55
N ILE A 166 -4.44 -6.72 -9.52
CA ILE A 166 -5.80 -6.19 -9.67
C ILE A 166 -5.78 -4.80 -10.33
N VAL A 167 -4.86 -3.92 -9.94
CA VAL A 167 -4.82 -2.55 -10.46
C VAL A 167 -4.50 -2.52 -11.95
N GLY A 168 -3.54 -3.33 -12.43
CA GLY A 168 -3.28 -3.50 -13.88
C GLY A 168 -3.02 -2.20 -14.66
N GLY A 169 -2.60 -1.12 -13.99
CA GLY A 169 -2.44 0.22 -14.58
C GLY A 169 -3.71 1.08 -14.64
N SER A 170 -4.85 0.62 -14.11
CA SER A 170 -6.12 1.35 -14.06
C SER A 170 -6.12 2.49 -13.01
N ALA A 171 -7.09 3.40 -13.14
CA ALA A 171 -7.30 4.50 -12.18
C ALA A 171 -8.13 4.12 -10.95
N ILE A 172 -8.66 2.90 -10.90
CA ILE A 172 -9.58 2.46 -9.86
C ILE A 172 -8.92 2.54 -8.46
N GLY A 173 -7.62 2.24 -8.37
CA GLY A 173 -6.86 2.25 -7.12
C GLY A 173 -6.47 3.63 -6.59
N ASP A 174 -6.52 4.70 -7.40
CA ASP A 174 -6.01 6.03 -7.00
C ASP A 174 -6.82 6.70 -5.86
N SER A 175 -8.01 6.18 -5.54
CA SER A 175 -8.92 6.73 -4.53
C SER A 175 -8.91 5.99 -3.20
N LEU A 176 -8.22 4.85 -3.11
CA LEU A 176 -8.31 3.93 -1.97
C LEU A 176 -7.33 4.20 -0.81
N PRO A 177 -6.07 4.63 -1.05
CA PRO A 177 -5.10 4.86 0.02
C PRO A 177 -5.52 5.97 0.99
N ARG A 178 -5.24 5.76 2.27
CA ARG A 178 -5.27 6.82 3.30
C ARG A 178 -3.87 7.36 3.52
N SER A 179 -3.76 8.67 3.75
CA SER A 179 -2.48 9.30 4.10
C SER A 179 -2.01 9.04 5.54
N ARG A 180 -2.77 8.28 6.34
CA ARG A 180 -2.47 8.02 7.75
C ARG A 180 -2.74 6.55 8.15
N PRO A 181 -1.90 5.96 9.01
CA PRO A 181 -0.65 6.52 9.57
C PRO A 181 0.41 6.76 8.49
N THR A 182 1.33 7.69 8.74
CA THR A 182 2.41 7.98 7.78
C THR A 182 3.43 6.85 7.78
N PHE A 183 4.10 6.65 6.66
CA PHE A 183 5.21 5.73 6.53
C PHE A 183 6.29 6.00 7.58
N ALA A 184 6.62 7.29 7.80
CA ALA A 184 7.59 7.72 8.79
C ALA A 184 7.19 7.37 10.24
N THR A 185 5.92 7.56 10.61
CA THR A 185 5.45 7.16 11.95
C THR A 185 5.55 5.65 12.12
N TRP A 186 5.20 4.88 11.09
CA TRP A 186 5.25 3.44 11.18
C TRP A 186 6.69 2.90 11.29
N ILE A 187 7.62 3.35 10.42
CA ILE A 187 9.01 2.89 10.46
C ILE A 187 9.70 3.23 11.79
N ASN A 188 9.39 4.40 12.37
CA ASN A 188 9.92 4.79 13.68
C ASN A 188 9.41 3.88 14.80
N MET A 189 8.10 3.58 14.81
CA MET A 189 7.53 2.66 15.80
C MET A 189 8.09 1.24 15.62
N ALA A 190 8.23 0.75 14.39
CA ALA A 190 8.80 -0.56 14.11
C ALA A 190 10.28 -0.66 14.55
N THR A 191 11.05 0.40 14.33
CA THR A 191 12.46 0.45 14.76
C THR A 191 12.59 0.37 16.28
N LEU A 192 11.76 1.11 17.01
CA LEU A 192 11.72 1.04 18.48
C LEU A 192 11.27 -0.33 19.00
N ALA A 193 10.22 -0.91 18.39
CA ALA A 193 9.72 -2.23 18.75
C ALA A 193 10.77 -3.32 18.55
N ILE A 194 11.49 -3.29 17.42
CA ILE A 194 12.59 -4.22 17.14
C ILE A 194 13.72 -4.04 18.15
N GLY A 195 14.14 -2.80 18.43
CA GLY A 195 15.17 -2.52 19.43
C GLY A 195 14.80 -3.07 20.81
N PHE A 196 13.54 -2.90 21.22
CA PHE A 196 13.01 -3.48 22.45
C PHE A 196 13.08 -5.02 22.44
N GLU A 197 12.61 -5.69 21.39
CA GLU A 197 12.66 -7.16 21.28
C GLU A 197 14.11 -7.69 21.39
N PHE A 198 15.04 -7.08 20.69
CA PHE A 198 16.47 -7.44 20.77
C PHE A 198 17.03 -7.21 22.17
N ALA A 199 16.67 -6.12 22.84
CA ALA A 199 17.11 -5.85 24.21
C ALA A 199 16.58 -6.88 25.22
N VAL A 200 15.32 -7.29 25.09
CA VAL A 200 14.74 -8.34 25.94
C VAL A 200 15.42 -9.68 25.68
N ILE A 201 15.61 -10.08 24.41
CA ILE A 201 16.30 -11.33 24.06
C ILE A 201 17.74 -11.33 24.62
N ALA A 202 18.48 -10.24 24.42
CA ALA A 202 19.84 -10.12 24.94
C ALA A 202 19.89 -10.22 26.47
N THR A 203 18.94 -9.58 27.16
CA THR A 203 18.83 -9.63 28.64
C THR A 203 18.56 -11.05 29.13
N LEU A 204 17.63 -11.75 28.50
CA LEU A 204 17.29 -13.13 28.89
C LEU A 204 18.41 -14.11 28.57
N LEU A 205 19.05 -14.00 27.40
CA LEU A 205 20.21 -14.83 27.07
C LEU A 205 21.36 -14.58 28.04
N ALA A 206 21.61 -13.33 28.42
CA ALA A 206 22.64 -13.00 29.40
C ALA A 206 22.37 -13.64 30.77
N ALA A 207 21.10 -13.69 31.17
CA ALA A 207 20.68 -14.34 32.40
C ALA A 207 20.76 -15.87 32.33
N VAL A 208 20.27 -16.48 31.25
CA VAL A 208 20.27 -17.95 31.04
C VAL A 208 21.69 -18.52 30.95
N PHE A 209 22.60 -17.82 30.28
CA PHE A 209 24.00 -18.26 30.16
C PHE A 209 24.90 -17.80 31.31
N GLU A 210 24.33 -17.15 32.33
CA GLU A 210 25.07 -16.59 33.47
C GLU A 210 26.34 -15.87 33.00
N VAL A 211 26.19 -14.89 32.10
CA VAL A 211 27.33 -14.29 31.38
C VAL A 211 28.40 -13.72 32.32
N ALA A 212 28.02 -13.32 33.54
CA ALA A 212 28.94 -12.88 34.58
C ALA A 212 29.88 -14.00 35.08
N ILE A 213 29.46 -15.27 34.97
CA ILE A 213 30.17 -16.46 35.45
C ILE A 213 30.85 -17.21 34.29
N HIS A 214 30.12 -17.47 33.20
CA HIS A 214 30.62 -18.28 32.06
C HIS A 214 31.20 -17.47 30.90
N GLY A 215 31.18 -16.13 31.01
CA GLY A 215 31.62 -15.22 29.96
C GLY A 215 30.57 -15.02 28.86
N PRO A 216 30.77 -14.02 27.98
CA PRO A 216 29.75 -13.60 27.02
C PRO A 216 29.65 -14.49 25.78
N LEU A 217 30.67 -15.29 25.47
CA LEU A 217 30.77 -16.05 24.22
C LEU A 217 29.56 -16.96 23.91
N PRO A 218 29.02 -17.78 24.84
CA PRO A 218 27.88 -18.64 24.52
C PRO A 218 26.60 -17.84 24.24
N ALA A 219 26.33 -16.79 25.03
CA ALA A 219 25.18 -15.91 24.80
C ALA A 219 25.28 -15.18 23.45
N VAL A 220 26.47 -14.68 23.11
CA VAL A 220 26.73 -14.02 21.82
C VAL A 220 26.62 -15.01 20.66
N ALA A 221 27.08 -16.25 20.82
CA ALA A 221 26.95 -17.28 19.79
C ALA A 221 25.49 -17.63 19.50
N VAL A 222 24.65 -17.77 20.54
CA VAL A 222 23.21 -18.02 20.38
C VAL A 222 22.51 -16.79 19.77
N ALA A 223 22.78 -15.59 20.27
CA ALA A 223 22.23 -14.36 19.71
C ALA A 223 22.62 -14.16 18.23
N GLY A 224 23.86 -14.48 17.88
CA GLY A 224 24.36 -14.45 16.51
C GLY A 224 23.66 -15.46 15.61
N ALA A 225 23.51 -16.71 16.08
CA ALA A 225 22.78 -17.75 15.35
C ALA A 225 21.31 -17.37 15.13
N MET A 226 20.64 -16.81 16.15
CA MET A 226 19.28 -16.29 16.02
C MET A 226 19.21 -15.15 15.01
N THR A 227 20.16 -14.21 15.05
CA THR A 227 20.22 -13.08 14.11
C THR A 227 20.44 -13.57 12.68
N LEU A 228 21.28 -14.58 12.45
CA LEU A 228 21.46 -15.17 11.13
C LEU A 228 20.23 -15.94 10.65
N ALA A 229 19.52 -16.63 11.54
CA ALA A 229 18.32 -17.37 11.21
C ALA A 229 17.13 -16.46 10.87
N THR A 230 17.00 -15.33 11.58
CA THR A 230 15.79 -14.46 11.54
C THR A 230 16.04 -13.12 10.86
N GLY A 231 17.27 -12.61 10.91
CA GLY A 231 17.68 -11.34 10.34
C GLY A 231 17.39 -11.20 8.84
N PRO A 232 17.60 -12.23 8.00
CA PRO A 232 17.19 -12.19 6.60
C PRO A 232 15.69 -11.94 6.42
N VAL A 233 14.83 -12.46 7.31
CA VAL A 233 13.38 -12.24 7.27
C VAL A 233 13.07 -10.77 7.56
N TYR A 234 13.65 -10.21 8.62
CA TYR A 234 13.50 -8.78 8.95
C TYR A 234 14.03 -7.89 7.83
N PHE A 235 15.27 -8.10 7.38
CA PHE A 235 15.89 -7.32 6.30
C PHE A 235 15.05 -7.35 5.01
N ALA A 236 14.57 -8.54 4.64
CA ALA A 236 13.76 -8.70 3.45
C ALA A 236 12.34 -8.12 3.59
N SER A 237 11.87 -7.86 4.82
CA SER A 237 10.62 -7.15 5.11
C SER A 237 10.77 -5.64 5.00
N PHE A 238 11.97 -5.08 5.24
CA PHE A 238 12.22 -3.64 5.13
C PHE A 238 12.58 -3.15 3.73
N SER A 239 13.27 -3.96 2.92
CA SER A 239 13.66 -3.61 1.55
C SER A 239 12.51 -3.12 0.62
N PRO A 240 11.29 -3.70 0.69
CA PRO A 240 10.10 -3.27 -0.08
C PRO A 240 9.67 -1.81 0.10
N PHE A 241 10.01 -1.18 1.24
CA PHE A 241 9.52 0.15 1.58
C PHE A 241 10.13 1.28 0.78
N LEU A 242 11.31 1.07 0.19
CA LEU A 242 11.98 2.08 -0.64
C LEU A 242 11.55 2.02 -2.12
N ARG A 243 10.75 1.02 -2.51
CA ARG A 243 10.27 0.87 -3.89
C ARG A 243 9.40 2.06 -4.36
N PRO A 244 8.39 2.53 -3.62
CA PRO A 244 7.56 3.66 -4.03
C PRO A 244 8.37 4.92 -4.34
N ILE A 245 9.44 5.18 -3.57
CA ILE A 245 10.34 6.33 -3.79
C ILE A 245 11.10 6.17 -5.10
N ARG A 246 11.62 4.98 -5.39
CA ARG A 246 12.30 4.68 -6.66
C ARG A 246 11.35 4.73 -7.85
N ASP A 247 10.13 4.25 -7.67
CA ASP A 247 9.09 4.26 -8.71
C ASP A 247 8.66 5.70 -9.02
N LEU A 248 8.53 6.55 -7.99
CA LEU A 248 8.25 7.98 -8.14
C LEU A 248 9.40 8.75 -8.79
N ALA A 249 10.65 8.44 -8.44
CA ALA A 249 11.83 9.04 -9.08
C ALA A 249 11.86 8.74 -10.59
N ARG A 250 11.72 7.46 -10.94
CA ARG A 250 11.62 7.02 -12.35
C ARG A 250 10.39 7.59 -13.06
N GLY A 251 9.26 7.69 -12.34
CA GLY A 251 8.05 8.32 -12.86
C GLY A 251 8.28 9.79 -13.21
N THR A 252 8.95 10.53 -12.34
CA THR A 252 9.29 11.94 -12.54
C THR A 252 10.22 12.12 -13.74
N GLU A 253 11.23 11.25 -13.91
CA GLU A 253 12.11 11.26 -15.08
C GLU A 253 11.32 11.05 -16.40
N ARG A 254 10.39 10.08 -16.43
CA ARG A 254 9.53 9.84 -17.60
C ARG A 254 8.62 11.04 -17.91
N VAL A 255 8.02 11.62 -16.88
CA VAL A 255 7.18 12.83 -17.02
C VAL A 255 8.01 13.99 -17.55
N GLY A 256 9.25 14.15 -17.08
CA GLY A 256 10.20 15.15 -17.60
C GLY A 256 10.57 14.93 -19.07
N ALA A 257 10.57 13.68 -19.53
CA ALA A 257 10.75 13.33 -20.94
C ALA A 257 9.45 13.43 -21.78
N GLY A 258 8.33 13.84 -21.18
CA GLY A 258 7.04 13.96 -21.85
C GLY A 258 6.25 12.66 -22.00
N ASP A 259 6.68 11.57 -21.34
CA ASP A 259 5.93 10.31 -21.31
C ASP A 259 4.98 10.26 -20.10
N TYR A 260 3.69 10.49 -20.38
CA TYR A 260 2.61 10.43 -19.39
C TYR A 260 1.81 9.13 -19.45
N SER A 261 2.26 8.13 -20.20
CA SER A 261 1.48 6.90 -20.45
C SER A 261 1.51 5.90 -19.29
N GLN A 262 2.59 5.93 -18.48
CA GLN A 262 2.85 4.93 -17.45
C GLN A 262 2.55 5.43 -16.04
N ARG A 263 1.48 4.87 -15.46
CA ARG A 263 1.02 5.12 -14.09
C ARG A 263 1.87 4.37 -13.05
N LEU A 264 1.95 4.91 -11.85
CA LEU A 264 2.59 4.26 -10.70
C LEU A 264 1.62 3.27 -10.02
N PRO A 265 2.14 2.12 -9.53
CA PRO A 265 1.33 1.16 -8.79
C PRO A 265 0.95 1.72 -7.41
N VAL A 266 -0.35 1.95 -7.20
CA VAL A 266 -0.91 2.38 -5.91
C VAL A 266 -1.25 1.14 -5.09
N VAL A 267 -0.30 0.69 -4.28
CA VAL A 267 -0.37 -0.62 -3.57
C VAL A 267 -0.19 -0.51 -2.05
N GLN A 268 -0.07 0.70 -1.50
CA GLN A 268 0.06 0.97 -0.06
C GLN A 268 -1.14 1.77 0.47
N ASP A 269 -1.48 1.58 1.74
CA ASP A 269 -2.49 2.35 2.49
C ASP A 269 -1.85 3.36 3.46
N ASP A 270 -0.93 4.20 2.96
CA ASP A 270 -0.20 5.23 3.71
C ASP A 270 0.00 6.52 2.88
N ASP A 271 0.78 7.47 3.40
CA ASP A 271 1.15 8.71 2.71
C ASP A 271 1.93 8.49 1.42
N LEU A 272 2.76 7.44 1.31
CA LEU A 272 3.42 7.07 0.05
C LEU A 272 2.41 6.57 -0.99
N GLY A 273 1.43 5.78 -0.58
CA GLY A 273 0.30 5.39 -1.43
C GLY A 273 -0.54 6.58 -1.90
N ALA A 274 -0.84 7.51 -0.98
CA ALA A 274 -1.57 8.74 -1.31
C ALA A 274 -0.76 9.67 -2.23
N LEU A 275 0.57 9.70 -2.07
CA LEU A 275 1.48 10.44 -2.94
C LEU A 275 1.53 9.84 -4.34
N ALA A 276 1.65 8.51 -4.46
CA ALA A 276 1.59 7.82 -5.75
C ALA A 276 0.27 8.08 -6.49
N ALA A 277 -0.85 8.05 -5.76
CA ALA A 277 -2.17 8.38 -6.31
C ALA A 277 -2.27 9.84 -6.77
N SER A 278 -1.70 10.79 -6.00
CA SER A 278 -1.66 12.22 -6.37
C SER A 278 -0.81 12.45 -7.61
N PHE A 279 0.32 11.76 -7.71
CA PHE A 279 1.18 11.77 -8.88
C PHE A 279 0.48 11.22 -10.13
N ASN A 280 -0.26 10.11 -10.01
CA ASN A 280 -1.06 9.56 -11.11
C ASN A 280 -2.14 10.55 -11.59
N ARG A 281 -2.80 11.29 -10.69
CA ARG A 281 -3.77 12.35 -11.06
C ARG A 281 -3.10 13.49 -11.81
N MET A 282 -1.92 13.94 -11.37
CA MET A 282 -1.14 14.96 -12.06
C MET A 282 -0.75 14.50 -13.47
N GLN A 283 -0.23 13.28 -13.62
CA GLN A 283 0.11 12.71 -14.93
C GLN A 283 -1.09 12.65 -15.86
N ALA A 284 -2.24 12.20 -15.36
CA ALA A 284 -3.48 12.15 -16.16
C ALA A 284 -3.89 13.55 -16.64
N GLY A 285 -3.74 14.58 -15.79
CA GLY A 285 -3.98 15.97 -16.17
C GLY A 285 -3.00 16.48 -17.24
N LEU A 286 -1.72 16.10 -17.18
CA LEU A 286 -0.73 16.45 -18.21
C LEU A 286 -1.01 15.76 -19.54
N ALA A 287 -1.33 14.46 -19.50
CA ALA A 287 -1.72 13.69 -20.69
C ALA A 287 -2.95 14.29 -21.36
N GLU A 288 -3.95 14.71 -20.57
CA GLU A 288 -5.15 15.36 -21.09
C GLU A 288 -4.84 16.71 -21.74
N ARG A 289 -4.02 17.56 -21.08
CA ARG A 289 -3.57 18.82 -21.66
C ARG A 289 -2.82 18.62 -22.98
N GLN A 290 -1.93 17.62 -23.06
CA GLN A 290 -1.21 17.30 -24.29
C GLN A 290 -2.16 16.84 -25.40
N ARG A 291 -3.17 16.02 -25.09
CA ARG A 291 -4.20 15.59 -26.05
C ARG A 291 -5.04 16.76 -26.54
N LEU A 292 -5.48 17.64 -25.64
CA LEU A 292 -6.21 18.86 -26.00
C LEU A 292 -5.36 19.77 -26.87
N GLN A 293 -4.09 19.99 -26.52
CA GLN A 293 -3.17 20.80 -27.30
C GLN A 293 -2.91 20.21 -28.69
N ALA A 294 -2.77 18.88 -28.81
CA ALA A 294 -2.65 18.21 -30.11
C ALA A 294 -3.94 18.32 -30.95
N ALA A 295 -5.11 18.17 -30.31
CA ALA A 295 -6.40 18.30 -30.97
C ALA A 295 -6.68 19.73 -31.45
N PHE A 296 -6.38 20.75 -30.62
CA PHE A 296 -6.58 22.16 -30.96
C PHE A 296 -5.46 22.73 -31.84
N GLY A 297 -4.24 22.21 -31.78
CA GLY A 297 -3.14 22.57 -32.70
C GLY A 297 -3.42 22.22 -34.16
N THR A 298 -4.42 21.37 -34.41
CA THR A 298 -4.92 21.08 -35.77
C THR A 298 -5.91 22.15 -36.27
N TYR A 299 -6.47 22.98 -35.37
CA TYR A 299 -7.50 23.98 -35.68
C TYR A 299 -7.06 25.45 -35.48
N VAL A 300 -5.96 25.68 -34.75
CA VAL A 300 -5.37 27.02 -34.56
C VAL A 300 -4.21 27.18 -35.53
N ASP A 301 -4.27 28.20 -36.39
CA ASP A 301 -3.18 28.55 -37.31
C ASP A 301 -1.87 28.75 -36.51
N PRO A 302 -0.76 28.05 -36.85
CA PRO A 302 0.52 28.17 -36.15
C PRO A 302 1.01 29.62 -36.00
N ALA A 303 0.67 30.50 -36.95
CA ALA A 303 1.01 31.91 -36.90
C ALA A 303 0.26 32.68 -35.79
N LEU A 304 -0.96 32.25 -35.44
CA LEU A 304 -1.77 32.84 -34.37
C LEU A 304 -1.31 32.35 -32.99
N ALA A 305 -0.95 31.08 -32.86
CA ALA A 305 -0.43 30.50 -31.62
C ALA A 305 0.94 31.11 -31.23
N ALA A 306 1.82 31.35 -32.21
CA ALA A 306 3.11 32.01 -31.99
C ALA A 306 2.93 33.45 -31.48
N ARG A 307 2.00 34.21 -32.08
CA ARG A 307 1.70 35.60 -31.65
C ARG A 307 1.12 35.69 -30.23
N LEU A 308 0.26 34.74 -29.84
CA LEU A 308 -0.32 34.70 -28.49
C LEU A 308 0.70 34.32 -27.40
N LEU A 309 1.69 33.50 -27.73
CA LEU A 309 2.79 33.15 -26.83
C LEU A 309 3.84 34.28 -26.73
N GLU A 310 4.09 35.02 -27.81
CA GLU A 310 4.96 36.22 -27.79
C GLU A 310 4.30 37.42 -27.07
N GLN A 311 2.97 37.59 -27.17
CA GLN A 311 2.22 38.68 -26.50
C GLN A 311 1.79 38.35 -25.06
N GLY A 312 2.29 37.25 -24.46
CA GLY A 312 1.76 36.55 -23.29
C GLY A 312 1.56 37.31 -21.97
N ASP A 313 1.82 38.61 -21.89
CA ASP A 313 1.53 39.44 -20.70
C ASP A 313 0.62 40.66 -20.97
N ASP A 314 0.42 41.08 -22.22
CA ASP A 314 -0.23 42.38 -22.52
C ASP A 314 -1.73 42.25 -22.83
N VAL A 315 -2.18 41.09 -23.32
CA VAL A 315 -3.59 40.84 -23.68
C VAL A 315 -4.51 40.80 -22.46
N PHE A 316 -3.99 40.44 -21.28
CA PHE A 316 -4.74 40.47 -20.01
C PHE A 316 -4.56 41.78 -19.23
N GLY A 317 -3.70 42.71 -19.67
CA GLY A 317 -3.49 44.00 -19.02
C GLY A 317 -4.74 44.87 -18.98
N TRP A 318 -5.53 44.86 -20.04
CA TRP A 318 -6.82 45.57 -20.11
C TRP A 318 -7.92 44.99 -19.21
N LEU A 319 -7.80 43.73 -18.79
CA LEU A 319 -8.75 43.13 -17.85
C LEU A 319 -8.44 43.50 -16.39
N ARG A 320 -7.20 43.93 -16.10
CA ARG A 320 -6.73 44.28 -14.75
C ARG A 320 -6.84 45.78 -14.44
N LEU A 321 -7.00 46.62 -15.46
CA LEU A 321 -7.14 48.08 -15.30
C LEU A 321 -8.60 48.55 -15.12
N GLY A 322 -9.57 47.62 -15.03
CA GLY A 322 -10.99 47.93 -14.88
C GLY A 322 -11.48 48.20 -13.45
N GLU A 323 -10.60 48.35 -12.46
CA GLU A 323 -11.00 48.54 -11.04
C GLU A 323 -10.92 50.00 -10.54
N GLY A 324 -10.81 50.99 -11.42
CA GLY A 324 -10.52 52.37 -11.01
C GLY A 324 -11.25 53.50 -11.72
N SER A 325 -12.41 53.27 -12.33
CA SER A 325 -13.20 54.38 -12.90
C SER A 325 -14.68 54.17 -12.68
N GLU A 326 -15.24 55.14 -11.96
CA GLU A 326 -16.59 55.26 -11.48
C GLU A 326 -17.64 55.04 -12.58
N VAL A 327 -18.61 54.20 -12.25
CA VAL A 327 -19.81 53.93 -13.03
C VAL A 327 -20.57 55.23 -13.26
N THR A 328 -20.74 55.62 -14.52
CA THR A 328 -21.91 56.42 -14.92
C THR A 328 -22.47 55.87 -16.22
N ASP A 329 -23.76 55.55 -16.12
CA ASP A 329 -24.68 55.08 -17.16
C ASP A 329 -24.69 53.57 -17.46
N VAL A 330 -25.62 52.88 -16.78
CA VAL A 330 -25.85 51.43 -16.84
C VAL A 330 -27.06 51.08 -17.74
N ASP A 331 -27.76 52.02 -18.37
CA ASP A 331 -29.07 51.69 -18.97
C ASP A 331 -29.14 51.52 -20.50
N GLU A 332 -28.04 51.56 -21.25
CA GLU A 332 -28.10 51.41 -22.71
C GLU A 332 -27.30 50.23 -23.32
N HIS A 333 -26.34 49.64 -22.60
CA HIS A 333 -25.45 48.62 -23.18
C HIS A 333 -25.88 47.16 -22.97
N HIS A 334 -26.87 46.88 -22.12
CA HIS A 334 -27.29 45.50 -21.83
C HIS A 334 -28.15 44.86 -22.94
N ARG A 335 -28.51 45.60 -23.98
CA ARG A 335 -29.36 45.14 -25.10
C ARG A 335 -28.63 44.75 -26.38
N HIS A 336 -27.31 44.96 -26.47
CA HIS A 336 -26.52 44.66 -27.70
C HIS A 336 -25.67 43.39 -27.60
N LEU A 337 -25.36 42.90 -26.40
CA LEU A 337 -24.47 41.74 -26.21
C LEU A 337 -25.18 40.38 -26.23
N THR A 338 -26.50 40.33 -26.11
CA THR A 338 -27.28 39.08 -26.19
C THR A 338 -27.72 38.70 -27.61
N THR A 339 -27.52 39.57 -28.61
CA THR A 339 -27.93 39.32 -30.00
C THR A 339 -26.81 38.81 -30.91
N LEU A 340 -25.53 39.00 -30.56
CA LEU A 340 -24.40 38.64 -31.43
C LEU A 340 -23.75 37.27 -31.13
N ALA A 341 -24.05 36.63 -29.99
CA ALA A 341 -23.41 35.37 -29.61
C ALA A 341 -24.15 34.10 -30.08
N GLY A 342 -25.41 34.20 -30.52
CA GLY A 342 -26.25 33.05 -30.86
C GLY A 342 -26.39 32.75 -32.36
N GLU A 343 -26.55 33.77 -33.20
CA GLU A 343 -26.92 33.57 -34.61
C GLU A 343 -25.72 33.32 -35.54
N ASP A 344 -24.54 33.89 -35.27
CA ASP A 344 -23.38 33.76 -36.17
C ASP A 344 -22.71 32.39 -36.09
N VAL A 345 -22.70 31.75 -34.91
CA VAL A 345 -22.09 30.42 -34.73
C VAL A 345 -22.89 29.33 -35.44
N ILE A 346 -24.23 29.40 -35.39
CA ILE A 346 -25.11 28.43 -36.08
C ILE A 346 -25.10 28.67 -37.60
N THR A 347 -24.96 29.93 -38.05
CA THR A 347 -24.91 30.28 -39.47
C THR A 347 -23.59 29.86 -40.13
N LEU A 348 -22.46 29.97 -39.40
CA LEU A 348 -21.17 29.43 -39.84
C LEU A 348 -21.16 27.89 -39.89
N LEU A 349 -21.81 27.21 -38.93
CA LEU A 349 -21.98 25.75 -38.94
C LEU A 349 -22.85 25.26 -40.11
N LYS A 350 -23.92 25.99 -40.48
CA LYS A 350 -24.77 25.66 -41.64
C LYS A 350 -24.09 25.93 -43.00
N LYS A 351 -23.26 26.97 -43.09
CA LYS A 351 -22.54 27.32 -44.35
C LYS A 351 -21.43 26.33 -44.68
N SER A 352 -20.79 25.73 -43.67
CA SER A 352 -19.80 24.65 -43.84
C SER A 352 -20.45 23.33 -44.34
N ARG A 353 -21.63 22.97 -43.81
CA ARG A 353 -22.35 21.74 -44.21
C ARG A 353 -22.83 21.75 -45.67
N ARG A 354 -22.98 22.93 -46.30
CA ARG A 354 -23.41 23.07 -47.71
C ARG A 354 -22.27 22.99 -48.73
N LYS A 355 -21.01 23.08 -48.30
CA LYS A 355 -19.83 23.08 -49.19
C LYS A 355 -19.17 21.70 -49.38
N GLY A 356 -19.66 20.65 -48.70
CA GLY A 356 -19.13 19.28 -48.77
C GLY A 356 -19.98 18.27 -49.55
N ARG A 357 -20.96 18.70 -50.35
CA ARG A 357 -21.74 17.77 -51.19
C ARG A 357 -21.09 17.66 -52.56
N VAL A 358 -20.24 16.65 -52.72
CA VAL A 358 -19.70 16.20 -54.00
C VAL A 358 -20.85 15.73 -54.87
N ASP A 359 -20.95 16.30 -56.06
CA ASP A 359 -21.88 15.96 -57.12
C ASP A 359 -21.48 14.60 -57.72
N VAL A 360 -22.31 13.58 -57.53
CA VAL A 360 -22.17 12.28 -58.18
C VAL A 360 -23.31 12.18 -59.18
N GLY A 361 -22.97 12.31 -60.47
CA GLY A 361 -23.89 12.27 -61.60
C GLY A 361 -24.74 10.99 -61.70
N PRO A 362 -25.77 11.00 -62.57
CA PRO A 362 -26.84 10.02 -62.52
C PRO A 362 -26.40 8.64 -63.01
N LYS A 363 -26.65 7.62 -62.18
CA LYS A 363 -26.59 6.19 -62.56
C LYS A 363 -27.66 5.91 -63.63
N ARG A 364 -27.22 5.58 -64.85
CA ARG A 364 -28.05 4.91 -65.86
C ARG A 364 -28.49 3.54 -65.36
N GLY A 365 -29.75 3.24 -65.61
CA GLY A 365 -30.50 2.11 -65.07
C GLY A 365 -30.03 0.75 -65.55
N LEU A 366 -30.25 -0.23 -64.67
CA LEU A 366 -30.29 -1.65 -64.94
C LEU A 366 -31.76 -2.08 -65.02
N LYS A 367 -32.11 -2.76 -66.11
CA LYS A 367 -33.22 -3.71 -66.23
C LYS A 367 -32.98 -4.55 -67.49
N PRO A 368 -33.51 -5.78 -67.49
CA PRO A 368 -33.09 -6.93 -66.70
C PRO A 368 -31.93 -7.71 -67.34
#